data_AF-A0A7Y5EP25-F1
#
_entry.id   AF-A0A7Y5EP25-F1
#
_cell.length_a   1.000
_cell.length_b   1.000
_cell.length_c   1.000
_cell.angle_alpha   90.00
_cell.angle_beta   90.00
_cell.angle_gamma   90.00
#
_symmetry.space_group_name_H-M   'P 1'
#
loop_
_entity.id
_entity.type
_entity.pdbx_description
1 polymer ?
#
loop_
_entity_poly.entity_id
_entity_poly.type
_entity_poly.pdbx_seq_one_letter_code
_entity_poly.pdbx_strand_id
1 'polypeptide(L)'
;MAGKTHQPHYLDDKTYFMVFGALMVFLFLTVGAAQVDLGAAVNNVIALAIAIIKAYIVVKFFMGVKMATKLTFLWAVAGFVCLLILFGLAFSDYGSRGWVDHNPGW
;
A
#
# COMPACT_ATOMS: atom_id res chain seq x y z
N MET A 1 13.41 -4.37 46.94
CA MET A 1 12.90 -3.29 46.07
C MET A 1 12.57 -3.92 44.72
N ALA A 2 11.30 -4.21 44.46
CA ALA A 2 10.88 -4.96 43.27
C ALA A 2 11.05 -4.10 42.01
N GLY A 3 11.95 -4.49 41.12
CA GLY A 3 12.11 -3.86 39.81
C GLY A 3 10.86 -4.10 38.98
N LYS A 4 10.10 -3.05 38.71
CA LYS A 4 9.04 -3.08 37.70
C LYS A 4 9.72 -3.31 36.35
N THR A 5 9.60 -4.53 35.82
CA THR A 5 10.01 -4.85 34.45
C THR A 5 9.22 -3.94 33.51
N HIS A 6 9.90 -3.03 32.82
CA HIS A 6 9.33 -2.21 31.76
C HIS A 6 9.00 -3.11 30.58
N GLN A 7 7.79 -3.68 30.58
CA GLN A 7 7.26 -4.39 29.42
C GLN A 7 7.07 -3.36 28.30
N PRO A 8 7.67 -3.53 27.11
CA PRO A 8 7.34 -2.68 25.96
C PRO A 8 5.85 -2.83 25.67
N HIS A 9 5.07 -1.77 25.90
CA HIS A 9 3.65 -1.75 25.63
C HIS A 9 3.42 -1.79 24.11
N TYR A 10 3.29 -2.99 23.56
CA TYR A 10 2.71 -3.19 22.24
C TYR A 10 1.19 -2.90 22.31
N LEU A 11 0.62 -2.43 21.19
CA LEU A 11 -0.76 -1.94 21.11
C LEU A 11 -1.76 -2.94 21.71
N ASP A 12 -2.77 -2.41 22.41
CA ASP A 12 -3.85 -3.21 23.03
C ASP A 12 -4.48 -4.18 22.01
N ASP A 13 -4.65 -5.44 22.40
CA ASP A 13 -5.12 -6.53 21.53
C ASP A 13 -6.45 -6.18 20.84
N LYS A 14 -7.31 -5.41 21.52
CA LYS A 14 -8.58 -4.89 20.97
C LYS A 14 -8.38 -4.06 19.70
N THR A 15 -7.29 -3.30 19.59
CA THR A 15 -6.99 -2.48 18.41
C THR A 15 -6.77 -3.37 17.18
N TYR A 16 -6.04 -4.48 17.34
CA TYR A 16 -5.79 -5.41 16.24
C TYR A 16 -7.08 -6.08 15.75
N PHE A 17 -7.96 -6.50 16.66
CA PHE A 17 -9.27 -7.06 16.28
C PHE A 17 -10.18 -6.05 15.59
N MET A 18 -10.19 -4.78 16.03
CA MET A 18 -10.95 -3.72 15.36
C MET A 18 -10.43 -3.45 13.94
N VAL A 19 -9.12 -3.36 13.77
CA VAL A 19 -8.49 -3.16 12.46
C VAL A 19 -8.73 -4.36 11.55
N PHE A 20 -8.68 -5.59 12.08
CA PHE A 20 -9.04 -6.79 11.34
C PHE A 20 -10.47 -6.72 10.80
N GLY A 21 -11.43 -6.31 11.63
CA GLY A 21 -12.81 -6.07 11.18
C GLY A 21 -12.90 -5.04 10.05
N ALA A 22 -12.19 -3.92 10.18
CA ALA A 22 -12.14 -2.90 9.12
C ALA A 22 -11.55 -3.46 7.81
N LEU A 23 -10.50 -4.27 7.87
CA LEU A 23 -9.91 -4.91 6.69
C LEU A 23 -10.83 -5.94 6.04
N MET A 24 -11.62 -6.66 6.83
CA MET A 24 -12.66 -7.56 6.31
C MET A 24 -13.74 -6.79 5.55
N VAL A 25 -14.20 -5.64 6.06
CA VAL A 25 -15.14 -4.78 5.33
C VAL A 25 -14.55 -4.34 3.99
N PHE A 26 -13.30 -3.86 3.98
CA PHE A 26 -12.62 -3.50 2.73
C PHE A 26 -12.49 -4.67 1.76
N LEU A 27 -12.26 -5.90 2.25
CA LEU A 27 -12.23 -7.09 1.41
C LEU A 27 -13.58 -7.32 0.72
N PHE A 28 -14.67 -7.33 1.48
CA PHE A 28 -16.01 -7.49 0.90
C PHE A 28 -16.33 -6.38 -0.10
N LEU A 29 -15.89 -5.14 0.17
CA LEU A 29 -16.08 -4.01 -0.71
C LEU A 29 -15.31 -4.18 -2.04
N THR A 30 -14.07 -4.69 -2.00
CA THR A 30 -13.31 -5.02 -3.23
C THR A 30 -13.93 -6.18 -4.02
N VAL A 31 -14.44 -7.21 -3.33
CA VAL A 31 -15.12 -8.34 -4.00
C VAL A 31 -16.42 -7.85 -4.64
N GLY A 32 -17.20 -7.04 -3.93
CA GLY A 32 -18.43 -6.43 -4.45
C GLY A 32 -18.17 -5.53 -5.65
N ALA A 33 -17.15 -4.66 -5.57
CA ALA A 33 -16.75 -3.81 -6.69
C ALA A 33 -16.35 -4.63 -7.93
N ALA A 34 -15.70 -5.77 -7.75
CA ALA A 34 -15.34 -6.67 -8.86
C ALA A 34 -16.55 -7.31 -9.55
N GLN A 35 -17.72 -7.42 -8.89
CA GLN A 35 -18.93 -7.98 -9.48
C GLN A 35 -19.79 -6.96 -10.23
N VAL A 36 -19.56 -5.65 -10.01
CA VAL A 36 -20.33 -4.59 -10.67
C VAL A 36 -19.57 -4.10 -11.90
N ASP A 37 -20.18 -4.25 -13.07
CA ASP A 37 -19.57 -3.78 -14.32
C ASP A 37 -19.93 -2.31 -14.59
N LEU A 38 -19.06 -1.42 -14.11
CA LEU A 38 -19.13 0.04 -14.32
C LEU A 38 -18.29 0.48 -15.54
N GLY A 39 -17.75 -0.48 -16.31
CA GLY A 39 -16.75 -0.26 -17.35
C GLY A 39 -15.32 -0.41 -16.83
N ALA A 40 -14.43 -0.97 -17.67
CA ALA A 40 -13.09 -1.42 -17.29
C ALA A 40 -12.23 -0.32 -16.64
N ALA A 41 -12.24 0.90 -17.19
CA ALA A 41 -11.44 2.00 -16.66
C ALA A 41 -11.92 2.49 -15.29
N VAL A 42 -13.25 2.63 -15.14
CA VAL A 42 -13.86 3.14 -13.91
C VAL A 42 -13.73 2.11 -12.78
N ASN A 43 -13.92 0.83 -13.08
CA ASN A 43 -13.76 -0.23 -12.10
C ASN A 43 -12.33 -0.32 -11.57
N ASN A 44 -11.32 -0.18 -12.46
CA ASN A 44 -9.92 -0.18 -12.06
C ASN A 44 -9.56 1.00 -11.13
N VAL A 45 -10.08 2.20 -11.41
CA VAL A 45 -9.85 3.38 -10.55
C VAL A 45 -10.46 3.18 -9.17
N ILE A 46 -11.70 2.65 -9.11
CA ILE A 46 -12.38 2.36 -7.84
C ILE A 46 -11.62 1.27 -7.07
N ALA A 47 -11.25 0.17 -7.73
CA ALA A 47 -10.49 -0.91 -7.12
C ALA A 47 -9.14 -0.42 -6.56
N LEU A 48 -8.43 0.43 -7.29
CA LEU A 48 -7.16 1.02 -6.86
C LEU A 48 -7.35 1.97 -5.66
N ALA A 49 -8.39 2.81 -5.67
CA ALA A 49 -8.69 3.69 -4.56
C ALA A 49 -8.96 2.90 -3.27
N ILE A 50 -9.75 1.82 -3.36
CA ILE A 50 -10.01 0.92 -2.24
C ILE A 50 -8.71 0.25 -1.76
N ALA A 51 -7.88 -0.22 -2.69
CA ALA A 51 -6.61 -0.85 -2.38
C ALA A 51 -5.64 0.09 -1.65
N ILE A 52 -5.55 1.37 -2.04
CA ILE A 52 -4.70 2.38 -1.38
C ILE A 52 -5.16 2.61 0.06
N ILE A 53 -6.47 2.77 0.28
CA ILE A 53 -7.01 2.98 1.65
C ILE A 53 -6.72 1.75 2.52
N LYS A 54 -6.93 0.55 2.00
CA LYS A 54 -6.60 -0.70 2.69
C LYS A 54 -5.12 -0.79 3.04
N ALA A 55 -4.23 -0.46 2.10
CA ALA A 55 -2.79 -0.47 2.32
C ALA A 55 -2.36 0.54 3.41
N TYR A 56 -2.95 1.74 3.43
CA TYR A 56 -2.68 2.75 4.46
C TYR A 56 -3.00 2.23 5.88
N ILE A 57 -4.14 1.56 6.05
CA ILE A 57 -4.53 0.96 7.33
C ILE A 57 -3.50 -0.11 7.75
N VAL A 58 -3.08 -0.98 6.82
CA VAL A 58 -2.10 -2.03 7.10
C VAL A 58 -0.76 -1.44 7.55
N VAL A 59 -0.23 -0.44 6.85
CA VAL A 59 1.04 0.20 7.19
C VAL A 59 0.98 0.87 8.57
N LYS A 60 -0.13 1.56 8.87
CA LYS A 60 -0.25 2.30 10.13
C LYS A 60 -0.35 1.40 11.36
N PHE A 61 -1.05 0.27 11.26
CA PHE A 61 -1.37 -0.59 12.41
C PHE A 61 -0.55 -1.89 12.46
N PHE A 62 -0.39 -2.60 11.34
CA PHE A 62 0.29 -3.90 11.32
C PHE A 62 1.80 -3.78 11.14
N MET A 63 2.28 -2.84 10.33
CA MET A 63 3.73 -2.62 10.18
C MET A 63 4.35 -1.88 11.37
N GLY A 64 3.54 -1.51 12.37
CA GLY A 64 4.02 -0.86 13.59
C GLY A 64 4.62 0.53 13.36
N VAL A 65 4.46 1.12 12.17
CA VAL A 65 5.09 2.41 11.80
C VAL A 65 4.71 3.52 12.77
N LYS A 66 3.47 3.50 13.32
CA LYS A 66 3.01 4.47 14.33
C LYS A 66 3.85 4.43 15.61
N MET A 67 4.31 3.25 16.02
CA MET A 67 5.04 3.01 17.28
C MET A 67 6.56 2.95 17.05
N ALA A 68 6.99 3.04 15.79
CA ALA A 68 8.38 2.90 15.41
C ALA A 68 9.18 4.17 15.65
N THR A 69 10.50 4.03 15.71
CA THR A 69 11.41 5.18 15.83
C THR A 69 11.38 6.05 14.57
N LYS A 70 11.80 7.31 14.69
CA LYS A 70 11.90 8.23 13.54
C LYS A 70 12.81 7.68 12.43
N LEU A 71 13.81 6.88 12.77
CA LEU A 71 14.69 6.22 11.81
C LEU A 71 13.91 5.19 10.97
N THR A 72 13.09 4.36 11.60
CA THR A 72 12.25 3.37 10.90
C THR A 72 11.23 4.04 9.98
N PHE A 73 10.64 5.15 10.41
CA PHE A 73 9.74 5.94 9.56
C PHE A 73 10.46 6.50 8.32
N LEU A 74 11.67 7.03 8.48
CA LEU A 74 12.46 7.54 7.36
C LEU A 74 12.75 6.44 6.33
N TRP A 75 13.12 5.24 6.77
CA TRP A 75 13.34 4.10 5.89
C TRP A 75 12.06 3.63 5.17
N ALA A 76 10.90 3.64 5.86
CA ALA A 76 9.63 3.31 5.24
C ALA A 76 9.27 4.29 4.11
N VAL A 77 9.49 5.59 4.34
CA VAL A 77 9.29 6.63 3.32
C VAL A 77 10.30 6.48 2.18
N ALA A 78 11.58 6.23 2.49
CA ALA A 78 12.62 6.01 1.48
C ALA A 78 12.29 4.82 0.56
N GLY A 79 11.77 3.73 1.12
CA GLY A 79 11.28 2.59 0.34
C GLY A 79 10.14 2.96 -0.62
N PHE A 80 9.17 3.75 -0.15
CA PHE A 80 8.08 4.24 -1.01
C PHE A 80 8.57 5.20 -2.10
N VAL A 81 9.48 6.12 -1.78
CA VAL A 81 10.09 7.02 -2.77
C VAL A 81 10.83 6.23 -3.84
N CYS A 82 11.64 5.24 -3.41
CA CYS A 82 12.33 4.34 -4.32
C CYS A 82 11.35 3.59 -5.24
N LEU A 83 10.27 3.02 -4.68
CA LEU A 83 9.23 2.33 -5.45
C LEU A 83 8.58 3.26 -6.48
N LEU A 84 8.22 4.49 -6.10
CA LEU A 84 7.61 5.46 -7.01
C LEU A 84 8.54 5.83 -8.16
N ILE A 85 9.85 5.96 -7.90
CA ILE A 85 10.85 6.17 -8.94
C ILE A 85 10.90 4.97 -9.88
N LEU A 86 10.96 3.74 -9.35
CA LEU A 86 10.98 2.52 -10.17
C LEU A 86 9.72 2.38 -11.03
N PHE A 87 8.54 2.66 -10.49
CA PHE A 87 7.29 2.64 -11.24
C PHE A 87 7.26 3.73 -12.32
N GLY A 88 7.69 4.95 -11.99
CA GLY A 88 7.79 6.03 -12.98
C GLY A 88 8.71 5.67 -14.14
N LEU A 89 9.89 5.11 -13.86
CA LEU A 89 10.82 4.65 -14.87
C LEU A 89 10.26 3.49 -15.69
N ALA A 90 9.62 2.50 -15.04
CA ALA A 90 9.02 1.37 -15.74
C ALA A 90 7.91 1.82 -16.70
N PHE A 91 6.96 2.65 -16.24
CA PHE A 91 5.89 3.16 -17.10
C PHE A 91 6.42 4.06 -18.22
N SER A 92 7.46 4.86 -17.97
CA SER A 92 8.14 5.66 -19.00
C SER A 92 8.80 4.78 -20.06
N ASP A 93 9.48 3.70 -19.64
CA ASP A 93 10.09 2.73 -20.56
C ASP A 93 9.02 2.08 -21.45
N TYR A 94 7.95 1.53 -20.85
CA TYR A 94 6.86 0.93 -21.63
C TYR A 94 6.17 1.93 -22.56
N GLY A 95 6.00 3.18 -22.15
CA GLY A 95 5.42 4.24 -22.97
C GLY A 95 6.31 4.70 -24.13
N SER A 96 7.63 4.54 -24.04
CA SER A 96 8.59 5.06 -25.04
C SER A 96 9.09 4.03 -26.05
N ARG A 97 8.83 2.72 -25.85
CA ARG A 97 9.29 1.62 -26.73
C ARG A 97 8.83 1.68 -28.19
N GLY A 98 7.82 2.48 -28.52
CA GLY A 98 7.34 2.70 -29.90
C GLY A 98 7.67 4.08 -30.48
N TRP A 99 8.48 4.88 -29.80
CA TRP A 99 8.70 6.29 -30.16
C TRP A 99 9.78 6.51 -31.23
N VAL A 100 10.72 5.58 -31.36
CA VAL A 100 11.74 5.62 -32.42
C VAL A 100 11.26 4.77 -33.58
N ASP A 101 11.12 5.37 -34.76
CA ASP A 101 10.88 4.63 -36.00
C ASP A 101 11.98 3.59 -36.19
N HIS A 102 11.59 2.32 -36.27
CA HIS A 102 12.48 1.29 -36.76
C HIS A 102 12.68 1.53 -38.25
N ASN A 103 13.76 2.22 -38.63
CA ASN A 103 14.25 2.24 -40.00
C ASN A 103 15.20 1.04 -40.19
N PRO A 104 14.75 -0.10 -40.76
CA PRO A 104 15.66 -1.14 -41.19
C PRO A 104 16.50 -0.55 -42.32
N GLY A 105 17.74 -0.18 -42.02
CA GLY A 105 18.71 0.37 -42.98
C GLY A 105 19.28 -0.69 -43.94
N TRP A 106 18.50 -1.72 -44.26
CA TRP A 106 18.80 -2.80 -45.19
C TRP A 106 17.57 -3.12 -46.03
#